data_AF-A0A528V0W1-F1
#
_entry.id   AF-A0A528V0W1-F1
#
_cell.length_a   1.000
_cell.length_b   1.000
_cell.length_c   1.000
_cell.angle_alpha   90.00
_cell.angle_beta   90.00
_cell.angle_gamma   90.00
#
_symmetry.space_group_name_H-M   'P 1'
#
loop_
_entity.id
_entity.type
_entity.pdbx_description
1 polymer ?
#
loop_
_entity_poly.entity_id
_entity_poly.type
_entity_poly.pdbx_seq_one_letter_code
_entity_poly.pdbx_strand_id
1 'polypeptide(L)'
;IKRDYEYLMRLWENVRNLTLQSTAPALVYEEGSLIKRSVRDLYNKDIDEILVSGEEGYREAKDFMRMLMPSHAKVVQPFRDTTP
;
A
#
# COMPACT_ATOMS: atom_id res chain seq x y z
N ILE A 1 4.81 12.95 0.49
CA ILE A 1 6.29 12.97 0.52
C ILE A 1 6.84 12.55 1.88
N LYS A 2 6.76 13.34 2.97
CA LYS A 2 7.37 12.96 4.28
C LYS A 2 6.99 11.56 4.80
N ARG A 3 5.70 11.23 4.86
CA ARG A 3 5.21 9.93 5.33
C ARG A 3 5.62 8.76 4.43
N ASP A 4 5.62 8.98 3.12
CA ASP A 4 6.03 7.98 2.13
C ASP A 4 7.53 7.69 2.25
N TYR A 5 8.35 8.73 2.38
CA TYR A 5 9.76 8.59 2.71
C TYR A 5 9.99 7.83 4.03
N GLU A 6 9.27 8.20 5.09
CA GLU A 6 9.35 7.49 6.38
C GLU A 6 8.95 6.02 6.28
N TYR A 7 7.93 5.70 5.45
CA TYR A 7 7.52 4.34 5.17
C TYR A 7 8.62 3.56 4.44
N LEU A 8 9.18 4.11 3.36
CA LEU A 8 10.27 3.47 2.60
C LEU A 8 11.52 3.26 3.45
N MET A 9 11.87 4.22 4.31
CA MET A 9 12.98 4.07 5.25
C MET A 9 12.73 2.93 6.24
N ARG A 10 11.53 2.83 6.83
CA ARG A 10 11.20 1.70 7.73
C ARG A 10 11.23 0.37 7.00
N LEU A 11 10.73 0.33 5.77
CA LEU A 11 10.76 -0.87 4.95
C LEU A 11 12.21 -1.33 4.71
N TRP A 12 13.08 -0.40 4.30
CA TRP A 12 14.49 -0.67 4.10
C TRP A 12 15.19 -1.19 5.36
N GLU A 13 14.95 -0.53 6.50
CA GLU A 13 15.53 -0.95 7.79
C GLU A 13 15.08 -2.36 8.17
N ASN A 14 13.80 -2.71 7.95
CA ASN A 14 13.29 -4.07 8.19
C ASN A 14 13.97 -5.11 7.30
N VAL A 15 14.08 -4.84 5.99
CA VAL A 15 14.76 -5.75 5.05
C VAL A 15 16.23 -5.94 5.44
N ARG A 16 16.94 -4.86 5.77
CA ARG A 16 18.34 -4.92 6.18
C ARG A 16 18.51 -5.75 7.46
N ASN A 17 17.72 -5.45 8.50
CA ASN A 17 17.83 -6.14 9.78
C ASN A 17 17.49 -7.62 9.66
N LEU A 18 16.43 -7.97 8.93
CA LEU A 18 16.06 -9.37 8.68
C LEU A 18 17.15 -10.10 7.90
N THR A 19 17.74 -9.46 6.89
CA THR A 19 18.86 -10.03 6.11
C THR A 19 20.05 -10.35 7.01
N LEU A 20 20.45 -9.43 7.90
CA LEU A 20 21.59 -9.63 8.80
C LEU A 20 21.36 -10.72 9.85
N GLN A 21 20.10 -11.01 10.19
CA GLN A 21 19.72 -12.04 11.17
C GLN A 21 19.47 -13.41 10.53
N SER A 22 19.31 -13.48 9.20
CA SER A 22 18.91 -14.69 8.49
C SER A 22 20.10 -15.53 8.04
N THR A 23 19.91 -16.85 8.02
CA THR A 23 20.83 -17.80 7.36
C THR A 23 20.22 -18.25 6.04
N ALA A 24 21.01 -18.26 4.96
CA ALA A 24 20.49 -18.56 3.63
C ALA A 24 20.09 -20.04 3.46
N PRO A 25 19.07 -20.33 2.62
CA PRO A 25 18.19 -19.39 1.91
C PRO A 25 17.04 -18.85 2.78
N ALA A 26 16.73 -17.56 2.67
CA ALA A 26 15.64 -16.92 3.40
C ALA A 26 14.94 -15.85 2.56
N LEU A 27 13.60 -15.80 2.62
CA LEU A 27 12.80 -14.71 2.06
C LEU A 27 12.89 -13.50 3.01
N VAL A 28 13.55 -12.44 2.56
CA VAL A 28 13.77 -11.22 3.37
C VAL A 28 12.83 -10.08 3.01
N TYR A 29 12.20 -10.16 1.84
CA TYR A 29 11.22 -9.19 1.35
C TYR A 29 10.37 -9.80 0.26
N GLU A 30 9.07 -9.52 0.31
CA GLU A 30 8.13 -9.74 -0.78
C GLU A 30 7.41 -8.42 -1.05
N GLU A 31 7.31 -8.06 -2.34
CA GLU A 31 6.64 -6.83 -2.73
C GLU A 31 5.15 -6.90 -2.39
N GLY A 32 4.59 -5.75 -2.00
CA GLY A 32 3.16 -5.66 -1.69
C GLY A 32 2.26 -6.06 -2.86
N SER A 33 0.98 -6.30 -2.53
CA SER A 33 -0.06 -6.61 -3.51
C SER A 33 -0.11 -5.57 -4.64
N LEU A 34 -0.69 -5.95 -5.78
CA LEU A 34 -0.89 -5.02 -6.90
C LEU A 34 -1.60 -3.73 -6.46
N ILE A 35 -2.53 -3.83 -5.51
CA ILE A 35 -3.25 -2.69 -4.93
C ILE A 35 -2.28 -1.69 -4.30
N LYS A 36 -1.37 -2.17 -3.42
CA LYS A 36 -0.37 -1.32 -2.76
C LYS A 36 0.55 -0.64 -3.78
N ARG A 37 0.99 -1.39 -4.80
CA ARG A 37 1.83 -0.86 -5.88
C ARG A 37 1.11 0.22 -6.68
N SER A 38 -0.11 -0.06 -7.14
CA SER A 38 -0.92 0.89 -7.90
C SER A 38 -1.17 2.18 -7.11
N VAL A 39 -1.47 2.09 -5.82
CA VAL A 39 -1.63 3.29 -4.97
C VAL A 39 -0.33 4.07 -4.83
N ARG A 40 0.81 3.40 -4.61
CA ARG A 40 2.12 4.08 -4.46
C ARG A 40 2.55 4.77 -5.76
N ASP A 41 2.40 4.09 -6.88
CA ASP A 41 3.02 4.48 -8.14
C ASP A 41 2.12 5.41 -8.99
N LEU A 42 0.78 5.28 -8.88
CA LEU A 42 -0.17 5.99 -9.75
C LEU A 42 -0.96 7.10 -9.03
N TYR A 43 -1.03 7.09 -7.70
CA TYR A 43 -1.88 8.05 -7.00
C TYR A 43 -1.34 9.48 -7.12
N ASN A 44 -2.22 10.41 -7.50
CA ASN A 44 -1.97 11.84 -7.45
C ASN A 44 -3.21 12.57 -6.89
N LYS A 45 -3.04 13.86 -6.57
CA LYS A 45 -4.09 14.65 -5.90
C LYS A 45 -5.30 14.97 -6.79
N ASP A 46 -5.18 14.77 -8.10
CA ASP A 46 -6.24 15.03 -9.08
C ASP A 46 -7.16 13.81 -9.24
N ILE A 47 -6.88 12.71 -8.54
CA ILE A 47 -7.76 11.53 -8.46
C ILE A 47 -8.83 11.78 -7.41
N ASP A 48 -10.06 11.93 -7.87
CA ASP A 48 -11.23 12.15 -7.03
C ASP A 48 -11.64 10.89 -6.24
N GLU A 49 -11.60 9.72 -6.88
CA GLU A 49 -12.01 8.44 -6.30
C GLU A 49 -11.15 7.25 -6.77
N ILE A 50 -10.94 6.29 -5.87
CA ILE A 50 -10.38 4.97 -6.17
C ILE A 50 -11.43 3.94 -5.81
N LEU A 51 -12.02 3.33 -6.84
CA LEU A 51 -13.03 2.28 -6.69
C LEU A 51 -12.35 0.92 -6.56
N VAL A 52 -12.65 0.19 -5.49
CA VAL A 52 -12.03 -1.12 -5.22
C VAL A 52 -13.09 -2.20 -5.02
N SER A 53 -13.04 -3.21 -5.88
CA SER A 53 -13.91 -4.39 -5.79
C SER A 53 -13.42 -5.37 -4.74
N GLY A 54 -14.36 -5.99 -4.02
CA GLY A 54 -14.06 -6.96 -2.96
C GLY A 54 -13.67 -6.30 -1.64
N GLU A 55 -14.20 -6.84 -0.54
CA GLU A 55 -14.03 -6.27 0.80
C GLU A 55 -12.58 -6.31 1.28
N GLU A 56 -11.85 -7.38 0.97
CA GLU A 56 -10.43 -7.52 1.34
C GLU A 56 -9.55 -6.50 0.63
N GLY A 57 -9.69 -6.37 -0.69
CA GLY A 57 -8.94 -5.39 -1.47
C GLY A 57 -9.26 -3.96 -1.07
N TYR A 58 -10.54 -3.65 -0.83
CA TYR A 58 -10.96 -2.34 -0.32
C TYR A 58 -10.30 -2.01 1.01
N ARG A 59 -10.30 -2.95 1.95
CA ARG A 59 -9.67 -2.77 3.27
C ARG A 59 -8.17 -2.58 3.15
N GLU A 60 -7.50 -3.41 2.35
CA GLU A 60 -6.06 -3.29 2.10
C GLU A 60 -5.70 -1.92 1.51
N ALA A 61 -6.42 -1.48 0.48
CA ALA A 61 -6.21 -0.18 -0.15
C ALA A 61 -6.44 0.98 0.84
N LYS A 62 -7.52 0.90 1.62
CA LYS A 62 -7.91 1.96 2.56
C LYS A 62 -6.94 2.08 3.71
N ASP A 63 -6.48 0.97 4.27
CA ASP A 63 -5.52 0.96 5.36
C ASP A 63 -4.13 1.41 4.89
N PHE A 64 -3.72 1.00 3.69
CA PHE A 64 -2.49 1.50 3.08
C PHE A 64 -2.54 3.01 2.83
N MET A 65 -3.67 3.51 2.29
CA MET A 65 -3.87 4.94 2.10
C MET A 65 -3.91 5.70 3.43
N ARG A 66 -4.52 5.14 4.49
CA ARG A 66 -4.50 5.74 5.84
C ARG A 66 -3.09 5.86 6.40
N MET A 67 -2.24 4.87 6.17
CA MET A 67 -0.86 4.88 6.63
C MET A 67 -0.05 5.98 5.92
N LEU A 68 -0.09 6.01 4.59
CA LEU A 68 0.71 6.92 3.78
C LEU A 68 0.14 8.35 3.75
N MET A 69 -1.17 8.48 3.54
CA MET A 69 -1.87 9.74 3.31
C MET A 69 -3.25 9.75 4.02
N PRO A 70 -3.29 9.89 5.36
CA PRO A 70 -4.53 9.79 6.14
C PRO A 70 -5.69 10.66 5.66
N SER A 71 -5.40 11.90 5.24
CA SER A 71 -6.42 12.84 4.74
C SER A 71 -7.06 12.40 3.42
N HIS A 72 -6.38 11.55 2.65
CA HIS A 72 -6.83 11.04 1.36
C HIS A 72 -7.45 9.63 1.47
N ALA A 73 -7.46 9.01 2.65
CA ALA A 73 -8.06 7.69 2.85
C ALA A 73 -9.56 7.59 2.50
N LYS A 74 -10.26 8.74 2.47
CA LYS A 74 -11.67 8.82 2.06
C LYS A 74 -11.85 8.72 0.55
N VAL A 75 -10.80 8.89 -0.26
CA VAL A 75 -10.83 8.72 -1.73
C VAL A 75 -11.03 7.26 -2.11
N VAL A 76 -10.60 6.33 -1.25
CA VAL A 76 -10.81 4.88 -1.45
C VAL A 76 -12.25 4.52 -1.10
N GLN A 77 -12.99 4.05 -2.09
CA GLN A 77 -14.41 3.68 -2.02
C GLN A 77 -14.62 2.23 -2.46
N PRO A 78 -15.57 1.50 -1.84
CA PRO A 78 -15.91 0.17 -2.29
C PRO A 78 -16.66 0.26 -3.62
N PHE A 79 -16.22 -0.51 -4.61
CA PHE A 79 -16.99 -0.73 -5.83
C PHE A 79 -18.13 -1.70 -5.52
N ARG A 80 -19.37 -1.27 -5.78
CA ARG A 80 -20.59 -2.05 -5.47
C ARG A 80 -21.50 -2.23 -6.68
N ASP A 81 -21.06 -1.81 -7.86
CA ASP A 81 -21.89 -1.94 -9.04
C ASP A 81 -22.03 -3.41 -9.44
N THR A 82 -23.25 -3.82 -9.76
CA THR A 82 -23.59 -5.19 -10.13
C THR A 82 -23.49 -5.44 -11.63
N THR A 83 -23.22 -4.38 -12.39
CA THR A 83 -23.15 -4.42 -13.85
C THR A 83 -21.69 -4.32 -14.29
N PRO A 84 -21.16 -5.33 -15.03
CA PRO A 84 -19.80 -5.27 -15.57
C PRO A 84 -19.63 -4.22 -16.66
#